data_AF-X0Z924-F1
#
_entry.id   AF-X0Z924-F1
#
_cell.length_a   1.000
_cell.length_b   1.000
_cell.length_c   1.000
_cell.angle_alpha   90.00
_cell.angle_beta   90.00
_cell.angle_gamma   90.00
#
_symmetry.space_group_name_H-M   'P 1'
#
loop_
_entity.id
_entity.type
_entity.pdbx_description
1 polymer ?
#
loop_
_entity_poly.entity_id
_entity_poly.type
_entity_poly.pdbx_seq_one_letter_code
_entity_poly.pdbx_strand_id
1 'polypeptide(L)'
;ARTTDETRGHLQEEVEKLYRRNVDRLLETRFSRVRLLRVSASFQKVAREMGELERKAERAARPFKVDSAEFDRLAVLSTRRSRKGKEAFEQLGGDAERIAAAFQKIQEIQRTLHKRESDIRMDREAVRDAIRQYRDASRETLQAKSELTEANLRLVVSIAKKYTNRG
;
A
#
# COMPACT_ATOMS: atom_id res chain seq x y z
N ALA A 1 -21.42 -7.14 24.61
CA ALA A 1 -22.20 -5.97 24.19
C ALA A 1 -22.08 -5.83 22.68
N ARG A 2 -23.18 -5.99 21.93
CA ARG A 2 -23.18 -5.72 20.49
C ARG A 2 -23.19 -4.21 20.32
N THR A 3 -22.06 -3.60 19.98
CA THR A 3 -22.02 -2.21 19.51
C THR A 3 -22.98 -2.07 18.33
N THR A 4 -24.02 -1.27 18.50
CA THR A 4 -24.97 -0.85 17.46
C THR A 4 -24.22 -0.15 16.34
N ASP A 5 -24.70 -0.28 15.09
CA ASP A 5 -24.04 0.34 13.93
C ASP A 5 -23.94 1.87 14.06
N GLU A 6 -24.88 2.49 14.76
CA GLU A 6 -24.83 3.91 15.15
C GLU A 6 -23.63 4.24 16.06
N THR A 7 -23.35 3.39 17.07
CA THR A 7 -22.19 3.56 17.95
C THR A 7 -20.88 3.38 17.18
N ARG A 8 -20.84 2.49 16.18
CA ARG A 8 -19.67 2.34 15.31
C ARG A 8 -19.46 3.59 14.44
N GLY A 9 -20.54 4.14 13.87
CA GLY A 9 -20.49 5.38 13.07
C GLY A 9 -19.97 6.56 13.87
N HIS A 10 -20.52 6.79 15.08
CA HIS A 10 -20.06 7.88 15.95
C HIS A 10 -18.58 7.74 16.36
N LEU A 11 -18.13 6.53 16.69
CA LEU A 11 -16.73 6.29 17.01
C LEU A 11 -15.81 6.51 15.80
N GLN A 12 -16.24 6.15 14.59
CA GLN A 12 -15.48 6.42 13.37
C GLN A 12 -15.33 7.92 13.12
N GLU A 13 -16.42 8.69 13.25
CA GLU A 13 -16.37 10.15 13.12
C GLU A 13 -15.46 10.80 14.17
N GLU A 14 -15.50 10.31 15.41
CA GLU A 14 -14.66 10.82 16.49
C GLU A 14 -13.18 10.53 16.21
N VAL A 15 -12.86 9.31 15.78
CA VAL A 15 -11.52 8.93 15.35
C VAL A 15 -11.05 9.82 14.21
N GLU A 16 -11.88 10.07 13.21
CA GLU A 16 -11.52 10.93 12.07
C GLU A 16 -11.26 12.39 12.51
N LYS A 17 -12.08 12.94 13.40
CA LYS A 17 -11.87 14.27 13.99
C LYS A 17 -10.54 14.35 14.75
N LEU A 18 -10.24 13.34 15.55
CA LEU A 18 -8.97 13.26 16.28
C LEU A 18 -7.78 13.14 15.32
N TYR A 19 -7.91 12.37 14.24
CA TYR A 19 -6.90 12.28 13.19
C TYR A 19 -6.61 13.63 12.56
N ARG A 20 -7.64 14.37 12.12
CA ARG A 20 -7.47 15.70 11.51
C ARG A 20 -6.78 16.66 12.49
N ARG A 21 -7.23 16.70 13.74
CA ARG A 21 -6.61 17.54 14.78
C ARG A 21 -5.13 17.20 15.00
N ASN A 22 -4.76 15.92 14.96
CA ASN A 22 -3.36 15.51 15.08
C ASN A 22 -2.54 15.90 13.85
N VAL A 23 -3.10 15.79 12.64
CA VAL A 23 -2.46 16.26 11.40
C VAL A 23 -2.19 17.76 11.46
N ASP A 24 -3.16 18.56 11.88
CA ASP A 24 -3.00 20.02 11.99
C ASP A 24 -1.86 20.39 12.94
N ARG A 25 -1.83 19.76 14.13
CA ARG A 25 -0.73 19.93 15.10
C ARG A 25 0.62 19.52 14.53
N LEU A 26 0.66 18.42 13.77
CA LEU A 26 1.90 17.99 13.11
C LEU A 26 2.35 19.02 12.06
N LEU A 27 1.42 19.63 11.31
CA LEU A 27 1.74 20.69 10.35
C LEU A 27 2.26 21.97 11.04
N GLU A 28 1.71 22.32 12.21
CA GLU A 28 2.17 23.44 13.04
C GLU A 28 3.64 23.29 13.48
N THR A 29 4.12 22.06 13.69
CA THR A 29 5.52 21.81 14.09
C THR A 29 6.57 22.10 12.99
N ARG A 30 6.15 22.52 11.79
CA ARG A 30 7.02 22.86 10.64
C ARG A 30 8.12 21.82 10.42
N PHE A 31 7.73 20.56 10.16
CA PHE A 31 8.67 19.49 9.84
C PHE A 31 9.68 19.92 8.77
N SER A 32 10.97 19.74 9.07
CA SER A 32 12.02 19.87 8.05
C SER A 32 11.67 18.97 6.86
N ARG A 33 11.71 19.53 5.65
CA ARG A 33 11.43 18.81 4.39
C ARG A 33 12.23 17.51 4.28
N VAL A 34 13.46 17.49 4.79
CA VAL A 34 14.32 16.30 4.81
C VAL A 34 13.74 15.18 5.68
N ARG A 35 13.17 15.52 6.85
CA ARG A 35 12.53 14.54 7.74
C ARG A 35 11.26 13.97 7.12
N LEU A 36 10.44 14.82 6.50
CA LEU A 36 9.23 14.36 5.80
C LEU A 36 9.56 13.40 4.66
N LEU A 37 10.56 13.75 3.83
CA LEU A 37 11.02 12.85 2.76
C LEU A 37 11.56 11.51 3.31
N ARG A 38 12.24 11.52 4.47
CA ARG A 38 12.72 10.29 5.12
C ARG A 38 11.55 9.40 5.55
N VAL A 39 10.52 9.96 6.17
CA VAL A 39 9.31 9.23 6.57
C VAL A 39 8.62 8.65 5.34
N SER A 40 8.41 9.46 4.29
CA SER A 40 7.82 8.99 3.03
C SER A 40 8.63 7.86 2.39
N ALA A 41 9.96 7.97 2.36
CA ALA A 41 10.83 6.93 1.83
C ALA A 41 10.73 5.62 2.62
N SER A 42 10.65 5.70 3.95
CA SER A 42 10.43 4.54 4.81
C SER A 42 9.08 3.88 4.52
N PHE A 43 8.01 4.67 4.38
CA PHE A 43 6.67 4.17 4.08
C PHE A 43 6.61 3.51 2.69
N GLN A 44 7.25 4.13 1.69
CA GLN A 44 7.41 3.52 0.36
C GLN A 44 8.20 2.21 0.39
N LYS A 45 9.20 2.09 1.26
CA LYS A 45 9.95 0.84 1.44
C LYS A 45 9.04 -0.26 1.96
N VAL A 46 8.25 0.01 3.01
CA VAL A 46 7.27 -0.94 3.54
C VAL A 46 6.29 -1.39 2.46
N ALA A 47 5.73 -0.44 1.70
CA ALA A 47 4.79 -0.74 0.62
C ALA A 47 5.41 -1.64 -0.47
N ARG A 48 6.68 -1.39 -0.84
CA ARG A 48 7.41 -2.25 -1.79
C ARG A 48 7.59 -3.66 -1.26
N GLU A 49 8.04 -3.79 -0.01
CA GLU A 49 8.26 -5.10 0.63
C GLU A 49 6.97 -5.91 0.74
N MET A 50 5.85 -5.28 1.11
CA MET A 50 4.53 -5.91 1.11
C MET A 50 4.13 -6.37 -0.30
N GLY A 51 4.27 -5.50 -1.30
CA GLY A 51 3.96 -5.85 -2.69
C GLY A 51 4.83 -6.98 -3.25
N GLU A 52 6.10 -7.09 -2.82
CA GLU A 52 6.96 -8.21 -3.20
C GLU A 52 6.52 -9.54 -2.59
N LEU A 53 6.07 -9.53 -1.33
CA LEU A 53 5.52 -10.70 -0.66
C LEU A 53 4.23 -11.16 -1.34
N GLU A 54 3.32 -10.25 -1.69
CA GLU A 54 2.11 -10.58 -2.45
C GLU A 54 2.44 -11.20 -3.80
N ARG A 55 3.39 -10.61 -4.55
CA ARG A 55 3.86 -11.20 -5.82
C ARG A 55 4.51 -12.58 -5.61
N LYS A 56 5.17 -12.84 -4.47
CA LYS A 56 5.72 -14.16 -4.14
C LYS A 56 4.61 -15.19 -3.90
N ALA A 57 3.53 -14.80 -3.20
CA ALA A 57 2.37 -15.66 -2.99
C ALA A 57 1.70 -16.00 -4.33
N GLU A 58 1.49 -14.98 -5.17
CA GLU A 58 0.89 -15.17 -6.50
C GLU A 58 1.72 -16.08 -7.41
N ARG A 59 3.06 -15.95 -7.37
CA ARG A 59 3.95 -16.87 -8.10
C ARG A 59 3.87 -18.31 -7.59
N ALA A 60 3.58 -18.53 -6.31
CA ALA A 60 3.41 -19.87 -5.75
C ALA A 60 2.07 -20.50 -6.17
N ALA A 61 1.03 -19.68 -6.35
CA ALA A 61 -0.30 -20.12 -6.81
C ALA A 61 -0.39 -20.29 -8.34
N ARG A 62 0.40 -19.53 -9.12
CA ARG A 62 0.41 -19.54 -10.59
C ARG A 62 0.40 -20.93 -11.25
N PRO A 63 1.17 -21.95 -10.77
CA PRO A 63 1.16 -23.27 -11.39
C PRO A 63 -0.19 -24.00 -11.30
N PHE A 64 -1.06 -23.57 -10.40
CA PHE A 64 -2.42 -24.09 -10.19
C PHE A 64 -3.48 -23.30 -10.98
N LYS A 65 -3.08 -22.28 -11.75
CA LYS A 65 -3.95 -21.44 -12.60
C LYS A 65 -5.08 -20.71 -11.84
N VAL A 66 -4.87 -20.48 -10.55
CA VAL A 66 -5.76 -19.72 -9.67
C VAL A 66 -4.93 -18.65 -8.95
N ASP A 67 -5.59 -17.61 -8.46
CA ASP A 67 -4.92 -16.60 -7.64
C ASP A 67 -4.55 -17.17 -6.24
N SER A 68 -3.70 -16.45 -5.51
CA SER A 68 -3.26 -16.90 -4.18
C SER A 68 -4.40 -17.09 -3.17
N ALA A 69 -5.48 -16.33 -3.26
CA ALA A 69 -6.59 -16.38 -2.30
C ALA A 69 -7.54 -17.55 -2.61
N GLU A 70 -7.83 -17.77 -3.90
CA GLU A 70 -8.57 -18.93 -4.39
C GLU A 70 -7.79 -20.22 -4.14
N PHE A 71 -6.47 -20.21 -4.38
CA PHE A 71 -5.61 -21.35 -4.06
C PHE A 71 -5.71 -21.75 -2.58
N ASP A 72 -5.58 -20.80 -1.65
CA ASP A 72 -5.68 -21.09 -0.20
C ASP A 72 -7.03 -21.74 0.15
N ARG A 73 -8.13 -21.25 -0.42
CA ARG A 73 -9.47 -21.82 -0.20
C ARG A 73 -9.59 -23.25 -0.74
N LEU A 74 -9.12 -23.48 -1.97
CA LEU A 74 -9.16 -24.79 -2.62
C LEU A 74 -8.23 -25.79 -1.93
N ALA A 75 -7.06 -25.36 -1.48
CA ALA A 75 -6.10 -26.19 -0.77
C ALA A 75 -6.66 -26.66 0.58
N VAL A 76 -7.39 -25.81 1.31
CA VAL A 76 -8.09 -26.22 2.54
C VAL A 76 -9.26 -27.15 2.19
N LEU A 77 -10.01 -26.88 1.13
CA LEU A 77 -11.16 -27.69 0.71
C LEU A 77 -10.73 -29.10 0.25
N SER A 78 -9.60 -29.22 -0.44
CA SER A 78 -9.09 -30.48 -0.99
C SER A 78 -8.74 -31.52 0.08
N THR A 79 -8.46 -31.08 1.31
CA THR A 79 -8.21 -31.97 2.45
C THR A 79 -9.49 -32.65 2.99
N ARG A 80 -10.67 -32.15 2.63
CA ARG A 80 -11.95 -32.67 3.14
C ARG A 80 -12.38 -33.91 2.36
N ARG A 81 -12.76 -34.97 3.08
CA ARG A 81 -13.40 -36.18 2.50
C ARG A 81 -14.84 -35.88 2.06
N SER A 82 -15.00 -35.13 0.97
CA SER A 82 -16.29 -34.74 0.40
C SER A 82 -16.19 -34.66 -1.12
N ARG A 83 -17.33 -34.71 -1.83
CA ARG A 83 -17.37 -34.53 -3.30
C ARG A 83 -16.66 -33.24 -3.72
N LYS A 84 -16.98 -32.12 -3.05
CA LYS A 84 -16.36 -30.82 -3.29
C LYS A 84 -14.87 -30.79 -2.98
N GLY A 85 -14.41 -31.57 -2.00
CA GLY A 85 -12.99 -31.73 -1.70
C GLY A 85 -12.25 -32.47 -2.80
N LYS A 86 -12.84 -33.54 -3.35
CA LYS A 86 -12.28 -34.26 -4.50
C LYS A 86 -12.22 -33.36 -5.75
N GLU A 87 -13.27 -32.60 -6.03
CA GLU A 87 -13.29 -31.61 -7.12
C GLU A 87 -12.19 -30.56 -6.95
N ALA A 88 -12.00 -30.01 -5.74
CA ALA A 88 -10.94 -29.05 -5.46
C ALA A 88 -9.53 -29.67 -5.62
N PHE A 89 -9.35 -30.92 -5.21
CA PHE A 89 -8.11 -31.65 -5.39
C PHE A 89 -7.77 -31.85 -6.86
N GLU A 90 -8.74 -32.26 -7.67
CA GLU A 90 -8.61 -32.41 -9.13
C GLU A 90 -8.35 -31.06 -9.82
N GLN A 91 -9.05 -30.00 -9.40
CA GLN A 91 -8.85 -28.63 -9.92
C GLN A 91 -7.43 -28.12 -9.66
N LEU A 92 -6.84 -28.48 -8.52
CA LEU A 92 -5.44 -28.17 -8.18
C LEU A 92 -4.41 -29.14 -8.79
N GLY A 93 -4.83 -30.02 -9.69
CA GLY A 93 -3.95 -30.91 -10.44
C GLY A 93 -3.66 -32.26 -9.79
N GLY A 94 -4.34 -32.60 -8.69
CA GLY A 94 -4.35 -33.96 -8.13
C GLY A 94 -3.05 -34.44 -7.48
N ASP A 95 -2.12 -33.52 -7.18
CA ASP A 95 -0.84 -33.83 -6.52
C ASP A 95 -0.84 -33.26 -5.10
N ALA A 96 -1.01 -34.15 -4.12
CA ALA A 96 -1.12 -33.76 -2.71
C ALA A 96 0.16 -33.11 -2.16
N GLU A 97 1.34 -33.60 -2.55
CA GLU A 97 2.61 -33.07 -2.06
C GLU A 97 2.85 -31.67 -2.61
N ARG A 98 2.61 -31.49 -3.91
CA ARG A 98 2.76 -30.19 -4.57
C ARG A 98 1.77 -29.16 -4.03
N ILE A 99 0.53 -29.55 -3.78
CA ILE A 99 -0.49 -28.68 -3.15
C ILE A 99 -0.04 -28.30 -1.73
N ALA A 100 0.40 -29.27 -0.93
CA ALA A 100 0.83 -29.01 0.45
C ALA A 100 2.05 -28.09 0.51
N ALA A 101 3.05 -28.29 -0.35
CA ALA A 101 4.25 -27.45 -0.39
C ALA A 101 3.92 -26.00 -0.79
N ALA A 102 3.06 -25.81 -1.81
CA ALA A 102 2.62 -24.48 -2.22
C ALA A 102 1.77 -23.80 -1.13
N PHE A 103 0.89 -24.56 -0.46
CA PHE A 103 0.08 -24.08 0.64
C PHE A 103 0.93 -23.62 1.82
N GLN A 104 1.88 -24.43 2.28
CA GLN A 104 2.80 -24.03 3.35
C GLN A 104 3.54 -22.72 3.01
N LYS A 105 4.07 -22.63 1.79
CA LYS A 105 4.77 -21.43 1.32
C LYS A 105 3.88 -20.19 1.30
N ILE A 106 2.64 -20.31 0.82
CA ILE A 106 1.69 -19.19 0.80
C ILE A 106 1.32 -18.79 2.23
N GLN A 107 1.09 -19.75 3.13
CA GLN A 107 0.78 -19.48 4.54
C GLN A 107 1.93 -18.75 5.26
N GLU A 108 3.19 -19.12 5.02
CA GLU A 108 4.35 -18.39 5.56
C GLU A 108 4.41 -16.94 5.08
N ILE A 109 4.12 -16.72 3.80
CA ILE A 109 4.06 -15.38 3.21
C ILE A 109 2.91 -14.57 3.83
N GLN A 110 1.72 -15.15 3.98
CA GLN A 110 0.57 -14.48 4.59
C GLN A 110 0.82 -14.13 6.05
N ARG A 111 1.47 -15.01 6.83
CA ARG A 111 1.92 -14.71 8.20
C ARG A 111 2.90 -13.54 8.25
N THR A 112 3.87 -13.53 7.32
CA THR A 112 4.84 -12.43 7.23
C THR A 112 4.15 -11.12 6.88
N LEU A 113 3.17 -11.14 5.99
CA LEU A 113 2.38 -9.96 5.65
C LEU A 113 1.52 -9.47 6.83
N HIS A 114 0.82 -10.37 7.52
CA HIS A 114 0.04 -10.03 8.73
C HIS A 114 0.92 -9.41 9.82
N LYS A 115 2.13 -9.95 10.02
CA LYS A 115 3.09 -9.36 10.95
C LYS A 115 3.42 -7.92 10.56
N ARG A 116 3.68 -7.66 9.27
CA ARG A 116 3.99 -6.31 8.78
C ARG A 116 2.80 -5.35 8.91
N GLU A 117 1.59 -5.82 8.65
CA GLU A 117 0.37 -5.03 8.87
C GLU A 117 0.20 -4.64 10.34
N SER A 118 0.48 -5.59 11.25
CA SER A 118 0.46 -5.35 12.69
C SER A 118 1.53 -4.34 13.12
N ASP A 119 2.75 -4.48 12.60
CA ASP A 119 3.89 -3.59 12.92
C ASP A 119 3.60 -2.13 12.55
N ILE A 120 2.90 -1.89 11.43
CA ILE A 120 2.58 -0.54 10.95
C ILE A 120 1.16 -0.08 11.31
N ARG A 121 0.33 -0.97 11.87
CA ARG A 121 -1.09 -0.74 12.19
C ARG A 121 -1.92 -0.26 10.99
N MET A 122 -1.61 -0.77 9.81
CA MET A 122 -2.32 -0.49 8.56
C MET A 122 -2.41 -1.77 7.74
N ASP A 123 -3.58 -2.02 7.16
CA ASP A 123 -3.74 -3.09 6.18
C ASP A 123 -3.08 -2.74 4.83
N ARG A 124 -2.96 -3.73 3.96
CA ARG A 124 -2.27 -3.59 2.66
C ARG A 124 -2.98 -2.61 1.73
N GLU A 125 -4.30 -2.52 1.82
CA GLU A 125 -5.12 -1.64 0.97
C GLU A 125 -4.91 -0.18 1.38
N ALA A 126 -5.01 0.12 2.67
CA ALA A 126 -4.70 1.42 3.25
C ALA A 126 -3.27 1.87 2.92
N VAL A 127 -2.29 0.98 2.96
CA VAL A 127 -0.90 1.30 2.56
C VAL A 127 -0.84 1.67 1.07
N ARG A 128 -1.49 0.89 0.19
CA ARG A 128 -1.50 1.18 -1.25
C ARG A 128 -2.18 2.51 -1.56
N ASP A 129 -3.28 2.81 -0.90
CA ASP A 129 -4.02 4.04 -1.10
C ASP A 129 -3.26 5.26 -0.59
N ALA A 130 -2.64 5.16 0.59
CA ALA A 130 -1.74 6.22 1.09
C ALA A 130 -0.58 6.50 0.13
N ILE A 131 0.03 5.46 -0.46
CA ILE A 131 1.10 5.63 -1.47
C ILE A 131 0.57 6.26 -2.75
N ARG A 132 -0.65 5.91 -3.18
CA ARG A 132 -1.30 6.48 -4.36
C ARG A 132 -1.51 7.98 -4.17
N GLN A 133 -2.16 8.36 -3.08
CA GLN A 133 -2.41 9.77 -2.70
C GLN A 133 -1.11 10.56 -2.59
N TYR A 134 -0.07 9.98 -1.97
CA TYR A 134 1.24 10.63 -1.89
C TYR A 134 1.85 10.89 -3.26
N ARG A 135 1.74 9.94 -4.20
CA ARG A 135 2.26 10.11 -5.57
C ARG A 135 1.49 11.19 -6.33
N ASP A 136 0.18 11.24 -6.16
CA ASP A 136 -0.68 12.26 -6.77
C ASP A 136 -0.27 13.66 -6.27
N ALA A 137 -0.22 13.85 -4.95
CA ALA A 137 0.19 15.11 -4.33
C ALA A 137 1.64 15.50 -4.71
N SER A 138 2.55 14.52 -4.81
CA SER A 138 3.93 14.78 -5.22
C SER A 138 4.02 15.22 -6.68
N ARG A 139 3.17 14.69 -7.57
CA ARG A 139 3.12 15.11 -8.98
C ARG A 139 2.59 16.53 -9.10
N GLU A 140 1.49 16.83 -8.41
CA GLU A 140 0.92 18.18 -8.38
C GLU A 140 1.92 19.21 -7.84
N THR A 141 2.60 18.89 -6.73
CA THR A 141 3.64 19.75 -6.15
C THR A 141 4.79 20.00 -7.13
N LEU A 142 5.21 18.96 -7.87
CA LEU A 142 6.28 19.09 -8.85
C LEU A 142 5.86 19.99 -10.02
N GLN A 143 4.63 19.81 -10.50
CA GLN A 143 4.06 20.60 -11.58
C GLN A 143 3.99 22.09 -11.21
N ALA A 144 3.42 22.42 -10.05
CA ALA A 144 3.33 23.79 -9.56
C ALA A 144 4.71 24.44 -9.39
N LYS A 145 5.72 23.67 -8.92
CA LYS A 145 7.10 24.16 -8.84
C LYS A 145 7.72 24.42 -10.21
N SER A 146 7.42 23.59 -11.20
CA SER A 146 7.90 23.77 -12.56
C SER A 146 7.35 25.05 -13.15
N GLU A 147 6.05 25.28 -13.03
CA GLU A 147 5.37 26.48 -13.51
C GLU A 147 5.91 27.76 -12.83
N LEU A 148 6.11 27.71 -11.51
CA LEU A 148 6.72 28.82 -10.77
C LEU A 148 8.16 29.09 -11.24
N THR A 149 8.93 28.03 -11.47
CA THR A 149 10.32 28.16 -11.95
C THR A 149 10.35 28.76 -13.34
N GLU A 150 9.45 28.35 -14.24
CA GLU A 150 9.34 28.90 -15.58
C GLU A 150 8.92 30.38 -15.55
N ALA A 151 7.94 30.75 -14.72
CA ALA A 151 7.56 32.14 -14.51
C ALA A 151 8.74 32.98 -13.99
N ASN A 152 9.49 32.46 -13.01
CA ASN A 152 10.69 33.12 -12.50
C ASN A 152 11.78 33.23 -13.57
N LEU A 153 11.96 32.22 -14.42
CA LEU A 153 12.94 32.26 -15.50
C LEU A 153 12.59 33.37 -16.51
N ARG A 154 11.30 33.49 -16.88
CA ARG A 154 10.80 34.59 -17.72
C ARG A 154 11.07 35.96 -17.09
N LEU A 155 10.84 36.09 -15.77
CA LEU A 155 11.15 37.30 -15.02
C LEU A 155 12.65 37.62 -15.07
N VAL A 156 13.51 36.67 -14.73
CA VAL A 156 14.97 36.83 -14.76
C VAL A 156 15.44 37.29 -16.14
N VAL A 157 14.95 36.67 -17.22
CA VAL A 157 15.27 37.08 -18.59
C VAL A 157 14.83 38.52 -18.87
N SER A 158 13.62 38.92 -18.45
CA SER A 158 13.14 40.30 -18.65
C SER A 158 13.95 41.35 -17.88
N ILE A 159 14.44 41.00 -16.68
CA ILE A 159 15.32 41.86 -15.88
C ILE A 159 16.71 41.91 -16.53
N ALA A 160 17.28 40.77 -16.92
CA ALA A 160 18.59 40.69 -17.55
C ALA A 160 18.66 41.52 -18.84
N LYS A 161 17.58 41.52 -19.64
CA LYS A 161 17.44 42.39 -20.82
C LYS A 161 17.59 43.89 -20.51
N LYS A 162 17.29 44.35 -19.30
CA LYS A 162 17.48 45.77 -18.89
C LYS A 162 18.94 46.12 -18.57
N TYR A 163 19.80 45.12 -18.42
CA TYR A 163 21.18 45.28 -17.97
C TYR A 163 22.21 44.77 -18.99
N THR A 164 21.83 44.58 -20.27
CA THR A 164 22.71 44.03 -21.32
C THR A 164 23.95 44.88 -21.61
N ASN A 165 23.90 46.18 -21.33
CA ASN A 165 24.98 47.13 -21.60
C ASN A 165 25.73 47.55 -20.33
N ARG A 166 25.72 46.71 -19.28
CA ARG A 166 26.40 46.96 -17.99
C ARG A 166 27.57 46.02 -17.72
N GLY A 167 28.27 45.59 -18.78
CA GLY A 167 29.60 44.98 -18.63
C GLY A 167 30.53 45.88 -17.82
#